data_AF-A0A957LSR3-F1
#
_entry.id   AF-A0A957LSR3-F1
#
_cell.length_a   1.000
_cell.length_b   1.000
_cell.length_c   1.000
_cell.angle_alpha   90.00
_cell.angle_beta   90.00
_cell.angle_gamma   90.00
#
_symmetry.space_group_name_H-M   'P 1'
#
loop_
_entity.id
_entity.type
_entity.pdbx_description
1 polymer ?
#
loop_
_entity_poly.entity_id
_entity_poly.type
_entity_poly.pdbx_seq_one_letter_code
_entity_poly.pdbx_strand_id
1 'polypeptide(L)'
;MRLIVLILLLVGAHFSLTALAPGPLGKGKVYWPFGPESQPVVRFLGSAARPVTQVLAVVAGASFLLAAVGLFGVLVPAAWWPLLVVAGVVASVLLHLLYLSQYAVLPLLVDVVLLWSVLARGWTVPVA
;
A
#
# COMPACT_ATOMS: atom_id res chain seq x y z
N MET A 1 1.74 -17.77 -10.49
CA MET A 1 1.92 -17.15 -9.15
C MET A 1 2.52 -15.75 -9.24
N ARG A 2 3.70 -15.56 -9.85
CA ARG A 2 4.36 -14.22 -9.96
C ARG A 2 3.47 -13.10 -10.50
N LEU A 3 2.66 -13.36 -11.54
CA LEU A 3 1.74 -12.36 -12.10
C LEU A 3 0.67 -11.90 -11.09
N ILE A 4 0.11 -12.81 -10.30
CA ILE A 4 -0.90 -12.46 -9.27
C ILE A 4 -0.27 -11.59 -8.21
N VAL A 5 0.93 -11.95 -7.72
CA VAL A 5 1.67 -11.14 -6.74
C VAL A 5 2.00 -9.77 -7.29
N LEU A 6 2.47 -9.71 -8.54
CA LEU A 6 2.76 -8.45 -9.22
C LEU A 6 1.51 -7.56 -9.28
N ILE A 7 0.36 -8.11 -9.70
CA ILE A 7 -0.90 -7.37 -9.74
C ILE A 7 -1.27 -6.85 -8.35
N LEU A 8 -1.20 -7.69 -7.31
CA LEU A 8 -1.51 -7.29 -5.94
C LEU A 8 -0.59 -6.16 -5.45
N LEU A 9 0.72 -6.25 -5.71
CA LEU A 9 1.69 -5.21 -5.34
C LEU A 9 1.42 -3.90 -6.08
N LEU A 10 1.15 -3.95 -7.38
CA LEU A 10 0.84 -2.75 -8.17
C LEU A 10 -0.48 -2.11 -7.74
N VAL A 11 -1.50 -2.93 -7.43
CA VAL A 11 -2.79 -2.45 -6.93
C VAL A 11 -2.64 -1.82 -5.53
N GLY A 12 -1.87 -2.44 -4.63
CA GLY A 12 -1.56 -1.88 -3.31
C GLY A 12 -0.79 -0.56 -3.40
N ALA A 13 0.20 -0.50 -4.30
CA ALA A 13 0.95 0.73 -4.59
C ALA A 13 0.03 1.83 -5.12
N HIS A 14 -0.81 1.51 -6.11
CA HIS A 14 -1.78 2.43 -6.70
C HIS A 14 -2.69 3.02 -5.61
N PHE A 15 -3.36 2.19 -4.82
CA PHE A 15 -4.25 2.67 -3.76
C PHE A 15 -3.56 3.58 -2.75
N SER A 16 -2.38 3.18 -2.29
CA SER A 16 -1.61 3.99 -1.32
C SER A 16 -1.20 5.34 -1.91
N LEU A 17 -0.72 5.36 -3.15
CA LEU A 17 -0.23 6.58 -3.82
C LEU A 17 -1.36 7.53 -4.20
N THR A 18 -2.61 7.07 -4.32
CA THR A 18 -3.75 8.00 -4.54
C THR A 18 -3.94 9.00 -3.39
N ALA A 19 -3.38 8.75 -2.21
CA ALA A 19 -3.34 9.75 -1.14
C ALA A 19 -2.47 10.98 -1.47
N LEU A 20 -1.48 10.82 -2.36
CA LEU A 20 -0.63 11.93 -2.85
C LEU A 20 -1.29 12.70 -4.00
N ALA A 21 -2.12 12.02 -4.78
CA ALA A 21 -2.87 12.58 -5.89
C ALA A 21 -4.37 12.27 -5.74
N PRO A 22 -5.08 13.00 -4.86
CA PRO A 22 -6.50 12.77 -4.61
C PRO A 22 -7.33 12.89 -5.89
N GLY A 23 -8.41 12.12 -5.97
CA GLY A 23 -9.30 12.14 -7.13
C GLY A 23 -10.08 13.47 -7.26
N PRO A 24 -10.87 13.65 -8.32
CA PRO A 24 -11.74 14.82 -8.47
C PRO A 24 -12.77 14.95 -7.34
N LEU A 25 -13.21 16.18 -7.07
CA LEU A 25 -14.25 16.49 -6.06
C LEU A 25 -15.49 15.61 -6.23
N GLY A 26 -16.03 15.12 -5.11
CA GLY A 26 -17.23 14.29 -5.07
C GLY A 26 -17.07 12.85 -5.58
N LYS A 27 -15.84 12.38 -5.85
CA LYS A 27 -15.60 11.06 -6.46
C LYS A 27 -14.51 10.24 -5.77
N GLY A 28 -14.64 9.99 -4.46
CA GLY A 28 -14.03 8.78 -3.90
C GLY A 28 -14.59 7.57 -4.65
N LYS A 29 -13.73 6.70 -5.20
CA LYS A 29 -14.14 5.54 -6.00
C LYS A 29 -13.45 4.30 -5.47
N VAL A 30 -14.03 3.14 -5.76
CA VAL A 30 -13.45 1.84 -5.40
C VAL A 30 -11.99 1.69 -5.88
N TYR A 31 -11.66 2.27 -7.04
CA TYR A 31 -10.30 2.24 -7.59
C TYR A 31 -9.44 3.47 -7.23
N TRP A 32 -9.99 4.43 -6.49
CA TRP A 32 -9.34 5.70 -6.11
C TRP A 32 -9.82 6.13 -4.70
N PRO A 33 -9.28 5.50 -3.64
CA PRO A 33 -9.85 5.59 -2.30
C PRO A 33 -9.78 6.99 -1.66
N PHE A 34 -8.82 7.83 -2.07
CA PHE A 34 -8.65 9.18 -1.54
C PHE A 34 -9.27 10.24 -2.45
N GLY A 35 -10.23 10.99 -1.91
CA GLY A 35 -10.80 12.17 -2.53
C GLY A 35 -10.33 13.46 -1.82
N PRO A 36 -10.65 14.65 -2.37
CA PRO A 36 -10.25 15.92 -1.77
C PRO A 36 -10.92 16.16 -0.41
N GLU A 37 -12.08 15.53 -0.19
CA GLU A 37 -12.86 15.59 1.05
C GLU A 37 -12.45 14.52 2.08
N SER A 38 -11.46 13.68 1.76
CA SER A 38 -10.99 12.64 2.69
C SER A 38 -10.40 13.31 3.93
N GLN A 39 -11.05 13.13 5.07
CA GLN A 39 -10.57 13.64 6.34
C GLN A 39 -10.03 12.51 7.22
N PRO A 40 -8.90 12.74 7.91
CA PRO A 40 -8.42 11.77 8.88
C PRO A 40 -9.40 11.67 10.05
N VAL A 41 -9.67 10.45 10.49
CA VAL A 41 -10.51 10.16 11.68
C VAL A 41 -9.83 10.68 12.94
N VAL A 42 -8.50 10.69 12.92
CA VAL A 42 -7.65 10.96 14.08
C VAL A 42 -7.40 12.46 14.22
N ARG A 43 -8.27 13.14 14.96
CA ARG A 43 -8.24 14.60 15.12
C ARG A 43 -7.02 15.13 15.89
N PHE A 44 -6.40 14.32 16.76
CA PHE A 44 -5.25 14.76 17.57
C PHE A 44 -4.00 15.08 16.74
N LEU A 45 -3.91 14.55 15.51
CA LEU A 45 -2.78 14.85 14.62
C LEU A 45 -2.79 16.29 14.13
N GLY A 46 -3.95 16.97 14.13
CA GLY A 46 -4.06 18.36 13.69
C GLY A 46 -3.37 18.62 12.35
N SER A 47 -2.44 19.57 12.31
CA SER A 47 -1.65 19.91 11.12
C SER A 47 -0.66 18.81 10.68
N ALA A 48 -0.28 17.90 11.59
CA ALA A 48 0.63 16.79 11.28
C ALA A 48 -0.03 15.66 10.48
N ALA A 49 -1.36 15.64 10.35
CA ALA A 49 -2.04 14.61 9.59
C ALA A 49 -1.57 14.55 8.13
N ARG A 50 -1.41 15.70 7.46
CA ARG A 50 -0.98 15.76 6.06
C ARG A 50 0.43 15.19 5.82
N PRO A 51 1.49 15.61 6.54
CA PRO A 51 2.81 15.02 6.35
C PRO A 51 2.84 13.54 6.72
N VAL A 52 2.12 13.11 7.76
CA VAL A 52 2.01 11.68 8.11
C VAL A 52 1.38 10.88 6.98
N THR A 53 0.28 11.36 6.39
CA THR A 53 -0.35 10.75 5.20
C THR A 53 0.62 10.63 4.05
N GLN A 54 1.38 11.69 3.75
CA GLN A 54 2.36 11.68 2.67
C GLN A 54 3.46 10.65 2.91
N VAL A 55 4.00 10.59 4.13
CA VAL A 55 5.04 9.62 4.50
C VAL A 55 4.49 8.20 4.38
N LEU A 56 3.32 7.91 4.95
CA LEU A 56 2.72 6.58 4.86
C LEU A 56 2.44 6.17 3.41
N ALA A 57 1.92 7.08 2.60
CA ALA A 57 1.64 6.84 1.18
C ALA A 57 2.91 6.57 0.37
N VAL A 58 3.97 7.36 0.58
CA VAL A 58 5.27 7.16 -0.08
C VAL A 58 5.91 5.86 0.37
N VAL A 59 5.94 5.57 1.68
CA VAL A 59 6.52 4.33 2.20
C VAL A 59 5.77 3.12 1.63
N ALA A 60 4.44 3.10 1.72
CA ALA A 60 3.63 2.01 1.19
C ALA A 60 3.84 1.83 -0.32
N GLY A 61 3.70 2.91 -1.08
CA GLY A 61 3.85 2.89 -2.54
C GLY A 61 5.25 2.46 -2.97
N ALA A 62 6.31 3.05 -2.41
CA ALA A 62 7.68 2.72 -2.75
C ALA A 62 8.02 1.27 -2.36
N SER A 63 7.62 0.82 -1.18
CA SER A 63 7.86 -0.56 -0.75
C SER A 63 7.19 -1.57 -1.66
N PHE A 64 5.93 -1.35 -2.06
CA PHE A 64 5.23 -2.23 -2.99
C PHE A 64 5.83 -2.21 -4.41
N LEU A 65 6.23 -1.04 -4.92
CA LEU A 65 6.89 -0.93 -6.22
C LEU A 65 8.26 -1.60 -6.22
N LEU A 66 9.06 -1.42 -5.17
CA LEU A 66 10.35 -2.09 -5.03
C LEU A 66 10.17 -3.60 -4.88
N ALA A 67 9.16 -4.07 -4.13
CA ALA A 67 8.82 -5.48 -4.07
C ALA A 67 8.41 -6.02 -5.46
N ALA A 68 7.67 -5.24 -6.25
CA ALA A 68 7.28 -5.63 -7.61
C ALA A 68 8.49 -5.79 -8.52
N VAL A 69 9.44 -4.85 -8.47
CA VAL A 69 10.72 -4.94 -9.19
C VAL A 69 11.54 -6.13 -8.69
N GLY A 70 11.55 -6.35 -7.37
CA GLY A 70 12.23 -7.46 -6.73
C GLY A 70 11.75 -8.84 -7.20
N LEU A 71 10.50 -9.00 -7.64
CA LEU A 71 9.98 -10.26 -8.22
C LEU A 71 10.78 -10.74 -9.45
N PHE A 72 11.44 -9.82 -10.14
CA PHE A 72 12.23 -10.10 -11.35
C PHE A 72 13.72 -10.26 -11.05
N GLY A 73 14.15 -10.15 -9.79
CA GLY A 73 15.56 -10.23 -9.40
C GLY A 73 16.40 -9.02 -9.82
N VAL A 74 15.76 -7.90 -10.16
CA VAL A 74 16.43 -6.67 -10.58
C VAL A 74 16.48 -5.70 -9.40
N LEU A 75 17.61 -5.03 -9.19
CA LEU A 75 17.81 -3.89 -8.27
C LEU A 75 17.60 -4.15 -6.75
N VAL A 76 16.74 -5.10 -6.37
CA VAL A 76 16.35 -5.39 -4.99
C VAL A 76 16.83 -6.80 -4.61
N PRO A 77 17.64 -6.94 -3.53
CA PRO A 77 18.04 -8.25 -3.03
C PRO A 77 16.84 -9.12 -2.66
N ALA A 78 16.86 -10.40 -3.03
CA ALA A 78 15.76 -11.33 -2.74
C ALA A 78 15.41 -11.41 -1.24
N ALA A 79 16.41 -11.28 -0.36
CA ALA A 79 16.24 -11.26 1.09
C ALA A 79 15.44 -10.05 1.61
N TRP A 80 15.40 -8.94 0.87
CA TRP A 80 14.65 -7.74 1.27
C TRP A 80 13.17 -7.83 0.90
N TRP A 81 12.80 -8.74 0.00
CA TRP A 81 11.45 -8.79 -0.54
C TRP A 81 10.37 -8.98 0.54
N PRO A 82 10.50 -9.93 1.49
CA PRO A 82 9.52 -10.08 2.57
C PRO A 82 9.39 -8.82 3.41
N LEU A 83 10.52 -8.17 3.72
CA LEU A 83 10.57 -6.94 4.50
C LEU A 83 9.85 -5.79 3.77
N LEU A 84 10.07 -5.64 2.45
CA LEU A 84 9.39 -4.64 1.64
C LEU A 84 7.88 -4.86 1.62
N VAL A 85 7.42 -6.10 1.44
CA VAL A 85 5.98 -6.39 1.45
C VAL A 85 5.37 -6.07 2.82
N VAL A 86 6.01 -6.48 3.91
CA VAL A 86 5.52 -6.22 5.27
C VAL A 86 5.51 -4.71 5.57
N ALA A 87 6.59 -3.99 5.26
CA ALA A 87 6.65 -2.54 5.45
C ALA A 87 5.57 -1.82 4.63
N GLY A 88 5.36 -2.24 3.38
CA GLY A 88 4.32 -1.72 2.51
C GLY A 88 2.91 -1.92 3.09
N VAL A 89 2.61 -3.16 3.53
CA VAL A 89 1.34 -3.51 4.17
C VAL A 89 1.11 -2.70 5.44
N VAL A 90 2.10 -2.63 6.33
CA VAL A 90 1.95 -1.89 7.60
C VAL A 90 1.66 -0.41 7.32
N ALA A 91 2.41 0.22 6.42
CA ALA A 91 2.20 1.61 6.05
C ALA A 91 0.83 1.83 5.36
N SER A 92 0.43 0.93 4.45
CA SER A 92 -0.88 0.97 3.77
C SER A 92 -2.04 0.82 4.75
N VAL A 93 -1.96 -0.14 5.67
CA VAL A 93 -3.00 -0.36 6.69
C VAL A 93 -3.12 0.86 7.58
N LEU A 94 -2.00 1.41 8.09
CA LEU A 94 -2.04 2.62 8.91
C LEU A 94 -2.64 3.82 8.15
N LEU A 95 -2.30 3.96 6.86
CA LEU A 95 -2.85 5.00 6.00
C LEU A 95 -4.37 4.85 5.85
N HIS A 96 -4.88 3.64 5.61
CA HIS A 96 -6.31 3.40 5.43
C HIS A 96 -7.10 3.47 6.75
N LEU A 97 -6.49 3.09 7.88
CA LEU A 97 -7.05 3.29 9.20
C LEU A 97 -7.10 4.76 9.60
N LEU A 98 -6.17 5.59 9.11
CA LEU A 98 -6.20 7.03 9.37
C LEU A 98 -7.43 7.70 8.72
N TYR A 99 -7.94 7.19 7.60
CA TYR A 99 -9.01 7.81 6.81
C TYR A 99 -10.31 7.00 6.73
N LEU A 100 -10.49 5.97 7.57
CA LEU A 100 -11.57 4.96 7.54
C LEU A 100 -12.73 5.31 6.60
N SER A 101 -12.68 4.74 5.39
CA SER A 101 -13.69 4.96 4.36
C SER A 101 -14.21 3.61 3.86
N GLN A 102 -15.41 3.61 3.27
CA GLN A 102 -15.95 2.43 2.59
C GLN A 102 -15.01 1.92 1.46
N TYR A 103 -14.20 2.81 0.87
CA TYR A 103 -13.26 2.47 -0.19
C TYR A 103 -11.96 1.85 0.35
N ALA A 104 -11.74 1.83 1.67
CA ALA A 104 -10.59 1.18 2.30
C ALA A 104 -10.70 -0.37 2.30
N VAL A 105 -11.89 -0.94 2.10
CA VAL A 105 -12.09 -2.39 2.15
C VAL A 105 -11.21 -3.11 1.12
N LEU A 106 -11.20 -2.66 -0.13
CA LEU A 106 -10.43 -3.31 -1.19
C LEU A 106 -8.91 -3.21 -0.97
N PRO A 107 -8.33 -2.03 -0.65
CA PRO A 107 -6.94 -1.92 -0.22
C PRO A 107 -6.58 -2.86 0.94
N LEU A 108 -7.40 -2.90 1.99
CA LEU A 108 -7.15 -3.76 3.15
C LEU A 108 -7.22 -5.26 2.81
N LEU A 109 -8.09 -5.66 1.88
CA LEU A 109 -8.12 -7.05 1.39
C LEU A 109 -6.84 -7.40 0.62
N VAL A 110 -6.32 -6.49 -0.20
CA VAL A 110 -5.03 -6.66 -0.89
C VAL A 110 -3.91 -6.82 0.15
N ASP A 111 -3.90 -5.98 1.18
CA ASP A 111 -2.92 -6.04 2.28
C ASP A 111 -2.98 -7.37 3.03
N VAL A 112 -4.18 -7.87 3.34
CA VAL A 112 -4.37 -9.18 4.00
C VAL A 112 -3.82 -10.31 3.14
N VAL A 113 -4.12 -10.30 1.83
CA VAL A 113 -3.62 -11.36 0.92
C VAL A 113 -2.11 -11.31 0.79
N LEU A 114 -1.52 -10.11 0.67
CA LEU A 114 -0.07 -9.93 0.61
C LEU A 114 0.60 -10.39 1.90
N LEU A 115 0.08 -9.99 3.06
CA LEU A 115 0.63 -10.37 4.36
C LEU A 115 0.52 -11.89 4.60
N TRP A 116 -0.64 -12.47 4.29
CA TRP A 116 -0.85 -13.92 4.36
C TRP A 116 0.14 -14.67 3.47
N SER A 117 0.43 -14.14 2.28
CA SER A 117 1.37 -14.76 1.35
C SER A 117 2.80 -14.82 1.89
N VAL A 118 3.23 -13.79 2.61
CA VAL A 118 4.56 -13.75 3.22
C VAL A 118 4.59 -14.63 4.47
N LEU A 119 3.65 -14.44 5.39
CA LEU A 119 3.71 -15.07 6.72
C LEU A 119 3.28 -16.54 6.73
N ALA A 120 2.21 -16.88 6.01
CA ALA A 120 1.62 -18.22 6.08
C ALA A 120 2.11 -19.14 4.96
N ARG A 121 2.38 -18.57 3.77
CA ARG A 121 2.84 -19.34 2.60
C ARG A 121 4.36 -19.29 2.39
N GLY A 122 5.07 -18.44 3.15
CA GLY A 122 6.52 -18.29 3.02
C GLY A 122 6.95 -17.85 1.62
N TRP A 123 6.13 -17.06 0.92
CA TRP A 123 6.47 -16.62 -0.44
C TRP A 123 7.73 -15.75 -0.41
N THR A 124 8.71 -16.17 -1.19
CA THR A 124 9.96 -15.45 -1.42
C THR A 124 10.24 -15.37 -2.92
N VAL A 125 11.18 -14.52 -3.30
CA VAL A 125 11.67 -14.47 -4.67
C VAL A 125 12.89 -15.38 -4.78
N PRO A 126 13.01 -16.22 -5.82
CA PRO A 126 14.22 -17.01 -6.02
C PRO A 126 15.44 -16.12 -6.20
N VAL A 127 16.55 -16.56 -5.60
CA VAL A 127 17.87 -16.00 -5.83
C VAL A 127 18.24 -16.31 -7.28
N ALA A 128 18.55 -15.27 -8.06
CA ALA A 128 19.05 -15.41 -9.43
C ALA A 128 20.51 -15.90 -9.42
#